data_AF-A0A9E3EB42-F1
#
_entry.id   AF-A0A9E3EB42-F1
#
_cell.length_a   1.000
_cell.length_b   1.000
_cell.length_c   1.000
_cell.angle_alpha   90.00
_cell.angle_beta   90.00
_cell.angle_gamma   90.00
#
_symmetry.space_group_name_H-M   'P 1'
#
loop_
_entity.id
_entity.type
_entity.pdbx_description
1 polymer ?
#
loop_
_entity_poly.entity_id
_entity_poly.type
_entity_poly.pdbx_seq_one_letter_code
_entity_poly.pdbx_strand_id
1 'polypeptide(L)'
;MSRKLISFWSCAILVLCTVAPSLLAQQQAQQHTMAPRLRAYSWAKPGASRESVDATLNTATGESGKTLPLWTFFVESTRDGNGYTGVMVGRNPFNGGGSVSVPTQIIPLIIKTREVGTKVNSTTNVITTKPGETTFDPTVADTACLSAPNDVPLKLVQQSPILRPATFDFGGTIVGTTQYVDAFQRANFWKVDDHNTYHVLLSPVQTLAPIVIEVPKADGLALSTSALGPPSFCARMGIVDINWFDAYLDSTVIPALAAQGVNPSKFPIFLVHNVVWAAAPITNLLDCCYLGYHGYTGLPIQTYSPLDFDSTGLFPSAIEDTGVM
;
A
#
# COMPACT_ATOMS: atom_id res chain seq x y z
N MET A 1 -66.70 -2.72 -50.14
CA MET A 1 -66.38 -2.64 -51.58
C MET A 1 -65.84 -1.24 -51.83
N SER A 2 -64.56 -1.12 -52.27
CA SER A 2 -63.98 -0.07 -53.13
C SER A 2 -64.53 1.38 -53.01
N ARG A 3 -63.78 2.49 -52.90
CA ARG A 3 -62.39 2.87 -53.17
C ARG A 3 -62.28 4.38 -52.83
N LYS A 4 -61.11 4.80 -52.33
CA LYS A 4 -60.26 5.96 -52.71
C LYS A 4 -60.89 7.33 -53.06
N LEU A 5 -60.32 8.39 -52.47
CA LEU A 5 -59.55 9.51 -53.07
C LEU A 5 -59.44 10.63 -52.00
N ILE A 6 -58.28 10.97 -51.43
CA ILE A 6 -57.24 11.93 -51.93
C ILE A 6 -57.84 13.35 -52.03
N SER A 7 -57.36 14.44 -51.42
CA SER A 7 -56.00 14.93 -51.19
C SER A 7 -56.02 16.21 -50.31
N PHE A 8 -55.01 16.34 -49.44
CA PHE A 8 -54.13 17.50 -49.21
C PHE A 8 -54.67 18.93 -48.97
N TRP A 9 -54.15 19.54 -47.89
CA TRP A 9 -53.20 20.69 -47.84
C TRP A 9 -53.06 21.07 -46.34
N SER A 10 -51.98 21.57 -45.73
CA SER A 10 -50.55 21.77 -46.02
C SER A 10 -49.93 22.42 -44.76
N CYS A 11 -48.63 22.18 -44.52
CA CYS A 11 -47.69 23.02 -43.73
C CYS A 11 -47.83 23.07 -42.18
N ALA A 12 -46.79 23.00 -41.34
CA ALA A 12 -45.34 22.84 -41.55
C ALA A 12 -44.59 22.64 -40.19
N ILE A 13 -43.31 22.24 -40.28
CA ILE A 13 -42.16 22.44 -39.34
C ILE A 13 -41.98 21.36 -38.25
N LEU A 14 -41.08 20.37 -38.45
CA LEU A 14 -39.63 20.29 -38.05
C LEU A 14 -39.46 20.08 -36.52
N VAL A 15 -38.57 19.29 -35.92
CA VAL A 15 -37.43 18.44 -36.31
C VAL A 15 -37.00 17.65 -35.05
N LEU A 16 -36.45 16.44 -35.26
CA LEU A 16 -35.63 15.60 -34.37
C LEU A 16 -35.71 15.78 -32.83
N CYS A 17 -36.16 14.72 -32.15
CA CYS A 17 -35.76 14.41 -30.76
C CYS A 17 -35.37 12.92 -30.66
N THR A 18 -34.22 12.56 -31.21
CA THR A 18 -33.58 11.25 -30.96
C THR A 18 -32.06 11.39 -30.82
N VAL A 19 -31.63 11.91 -29.67
CA VAL A 19 -30.26 11.88 -29.12
C VAL A 19 -30.43 12.33 -27.66
N ALA A 20 -30.00 11.65 -26.60
CA ALA A 20 -29.10 10.52 -26.43
C ALA A 20 -29.33 9.88 -25.04
N PRO A 21 -29.24 8.55 -24.89
CA PRO A 21 -28.82 7.94 -23.62
C PRO A 21 -27.44 7.26 -23.73
N SER A 22 -26.69 7.48 -24.82
CA SER A 22 -25.39 6.84 -25.04
C SER A 22 -24.20 7.55 -24.36
N LEU A 23 -24.35 8.79 -23.88
CA LEU A 23 -23.25 9.55 -23.29
C LEU A 23 -23.02 9.30 -21.79
N LEU A 24 -24.04 8.87 -21.03
CA LEU A 24 -23.88 8.56 -19.60
C LEU A 24 -23.43 7.11 -19.35
N ALA A 25 -23.66 6.19 -20.29
CA ALA A 25 -23.19 4.81 -20.20
C ALA A 25 -21.75 4.62 -20.69
N GLN A 26 -21.25 5.46 -21.62
CA GLN A 26 -19.85 5.38 -22.06
C GLN A 26 -18.85 5.96 -21.05
N GLN A 27 -19.27 6.90 -20.20
CA GLN A 27 -18.35 7.56 -19.28
C GLN A 27 -18.02 6.70 -18.04
N GLN A 28 -18.90 5.77 -17.64
CA GLN A 28 -18.59 4.77 -16.60
C GLN A 28 -17.92 3.50 -17.17
N ALA A 29 -18.07 3.21 -18.46
CA ALA A 29 -17.49 2.01 -19.09
C ALA A 29 -16.01 2.15 -19.47
N GLN A 30 -15.45 3.36 -19.52
CA GLN A 30 -14.05 3.56 -19.91
C GLN A 30 -13.03 3.50 -18.77
N GLN A 31 -13.46 3.51 -17.50
CA GLN A 31 -12.55 3.60 -16.36
C GLN A 31 -12.23 2.26 -15.67
N HIS A 32 -12.86 1.14 -16.04
CA HIS A 32 -12.65 -0.14 -15.35
C HIS A 32 -12.72 -1.37 -16.28
N THR A 33 -11.72 -1.62 -17.13
CA THR A 33 -11.51 -2.96 -17.74
C THR A 33 -10.05 -3.26 -18.10
N MET A 34 -9.09 -2.88 -17.25
CA MET A 34 -7.74 -3.43 -17.42
C MET A 34 -7.65 -4.67 -16.55
N ALA A 35 -7.62 -5.83 -17.19
CA ALA A 35 -7.33 -7.07 -16.47
C ALA A 35 -5.97 -6.91 -15.75
N PRO A 36 -5.86 -7.33 -14.47
CA PRO A 36 -4.61 -7.33 -13.74
C PRO A 36 -3.49 -7.98 -14.56
N ARG A 37 -2.31 -7.37 -14.57
CA ARG A 37 -1.18 -7.78 -15.42
C ARG A 37 0.00 -8.33 -14.65
N LEU A 38 0.13 -7.92 -13.39
CA LEU A 38 1.26 -8.25 -12.55
C LEU A 38 0.78 -8.98 -11.29
N ARG A 39 1.68 -9.78 -10.73
CA ARG A 39 1.47 -10.41 -9.44
C ARG A 39 2.02 -9.50 -8.35
N ALA A 40 1.23 -9.30 -7.32
CA ALA A 40 1.67 -8.61 -6.12
C ALA A 40 2.26 -9.62 -5.13
N TYR A 41 3.35 -9.22 -4.50
CA TYR A 41 3.98 -9.94 -3.41
C TYR A 41 4.13 -9.01 -2.21
N SER A 42 4.25 -9.60 -1.03
CA SER A 42 4.72 -8.93 0.18
C SER A 42 6.13 -9.39 0.46
N TRP A 43 6.98 -8.49 0.96
CA TRP A 43 8.29 -8.84 1.50
C TRP A 43 8.33 -8.57 3.01
N ALA A 44 9.25 -9.22 3.71
CA ALA A 44 9.54 -8.92 5.10
C ALA A 44 11.05 -9.05 5.31
N LYS A 45 11.64 -8.07 5.99
CA LYS A 45 13.04 -8.18 6.43
C LYS A 45 13.14 -9.33 7.43
N PRO A 46 14.08 -10.29 7.25
CA PRO A 46 14.29 -11.37 8.21
C PRO A 46 14.43 -10.80 9.62
N GLY A 47 13.75 -11.40 10.61
CA GLY A 47 13.66 -10.84 11.95
C GLY A 47 15.01 -10.61 12.63
N ALA A 48 15.02 -9.65 13.57
CA ALA A 48 16.20 -9.32 14.36
C ALA A 48 16.73 -10.54 15.12
N SER A 49 18.05 -10.53 15.40
CA SER A 49 18.67 -11.60 16.20
C SER A 49 18.01 -11.69 17.57
N ARG A 50 18.06 -12.88 18.19
CA ARG A 50 17.48 -13.08 19.51
C ARG A 50 18.10 -12.12 20.53
N GLU A 51 19.41 -11.86 20.45
CA GLU A 51 20.07 -10.90 21.33
C GLU A 51 19.54 -9.48 21.14
N SER A 52 19.29 -9.07 19.91
CA SER A 52 18.74 -7.73 19.58
C SER A 52 17.32 -7.56 20.12
N VAL A 53 16.52 -8.63 20.02
CA VAL A 53 15.17 -8.69 20.60
C VAL A 53 15.24 -8.59 22.12
N ASP A 54 16.08 -9.40 22.78
CA ASP A 54 16.21 -9.41 24.24
C ASP A 54 16.73 -8.06 24.77
N ALA A 55 17.67 -7.42 24.08
CA ALA A 55 18.14 -6.08 24.41
C ALA A 55 17.02 -5.02 24.30
N THR A 56 16.18 -5.13 23.27
CA THR A 56 15.02 -4.25 23.10
C THR A 56 13.98 -4.48 24.20
N LEU A 57 13.68 -5.73 24.54
CA LEU A 57 12.76 -6.07 25.63
C LEU A 57 13.27 -5.60 26.99
N ASN A 58 14.57 -5.71 27.26
CA ASN A 58 15.18 -5.18 28.49
C ASN A 58 15.06 -3.66 28.58
N THR A 59 15.16 -2.96 27.45
CA THR A 59 14.92 -1.52 27.39
C THR A 59 13.44 -1.20 27.67
N ALA A 60 12.53 -1.99 27.08
CA ALA A 60 11.09 -1.84 27.27
C ALA A 60 10.63 -2.03 28.73
N THR A 61 11.26 -2.97 29.45
CA THR A 61 10.95 -3.24 30.88
C THR A 61 11.59 -2.23 31.83
N GLY A 62 12.74 -1.66 31.46
CA GLY A 62 13.47 -0.68 32.26
C GLY A 62 12.88 0.73 32.21
N GLU A 63 12.32 1.16 31.06
CA GLU A 63 11.81 2.52 30.87
C GLU A 63 10.57 2.55 29.96
N SER A 64 9.41 2.88 30.55
CA SER A 64 8.17 3.09 29.79
C SER A 64 8.33 4.21 28.75
N GLY A 65 7.86 3.96 27.53
CA GLY A 65 7.86 4.95 26.44
C GLY A 65 9.16 5.05 25.64
N LYS A 66 10.14 4.16 25.84
CA LYS A 66 11.35 4.08 25.01
C LYS A 66 11.21 3.19 23.78
N THR A 67 10.31 2.22 23.83
CA THR A 67 9.98 1.31 22.72
C THR A 67 8.47 1.18 22.58
N LEU A 68 8.02 0.57 21.48
CA LEU A 68 6.65 0.06 21.40
C LEU A 68 6.36 -0.94 22.53
N PRO A 69 5.08 -1.11 22.94
CA PRO A 69 4.71 -2.19 23.85
C PRO A 69 4.91 -3.52 23.13
N LEU A 70 5.77 -4.39 23.68
CA LEU A 70 6.14 -5.67 23.07
C LEU A 70 5.82 -6.83 24.01
N TRP A 71 5.46 -7.97 23.45
CA TRP A 71 5.39 -9.24 24.17
C TRP A 71 5.91 -10.39 23.30
N THR A 72 6.46 -11.42 23.95
CA THR A 72 6.99 -12.61 23.26
C THR A 72 5.98 -13.74 23.26
N PHE A 73 5.95 -14.52 22.19
CA PHE A 73 5.21 -15.77 22.14
C PHE A 73 6.12 -16.96 21.83
N PHE A 74 5.65 -18.14 22.20
CA PHE A 74 6.14 -19.42 21.73
C PHE A 74 4.94 -20.23 21.25
N VAL A 75 5.05 -20.84 20.08
CA VAL A 75 4.04 -21.77 19.55
C VAL A 75 4.74 -22.97 18.95
N GLU A 76 4.30 -24.16 19.30
CA GLU A 76 4.70 -25.37 18.61
C GLU A 76 3.75 -25.60 17.44
N SER A 77 4.29 -25.69 16.24
CA SER A 77 3.51 -25.93 15.05
C SER A 77 3.06 -27.38 15.02
N THR A 78 1.74 -27.59 14.97
CA THR A 78 1.17 -28.93 14.83
C THR A 78 1.42 -29.54 13.45
N ARG A 79 1.93 -28.77 12.49
CA ARG A 79 2.18 -29.23 11.11
C ARG A 79 3.53 -29.92 10.96
N ASP A 80 4.54 -29.47 11.70
CA ASP A 80 5.91 -29.96 11.57
C ASP A 80 6.61 -30.22 12.92
N GLY A 81 5.96 -29.94 14.06
CA GLY A 81 6.49 -30.17 15.40
C GLY A 81 7.57 -29.17 15.83
N ASN A 82 7.85 -28.14 15.03
CA ASN A 82 8.86 -27.15 15.35
C ASN A 82 8.31 -26.06 16.28
N GLY A 83 9.15 -25.62 17.21
CA GLY A 83 8.87 -24.46 18.06
C GLY A 83 9.20 -23.15 17.35
N TYR A 84 8.25 -22.23 17.33
CA TYR A 84 8.40 -20.89 16.77
C TYR A 84 8.28 -19.87 17.90
N THR A 85 9.25 -18.96 17.95
CA THR A 85 9.18 -17.80 18.83
C THR A 85 9.05 -16.53 18.02
N GLY A 86 8.47 -15.51 18.62
CA GLY A 86 8.43 -14.20 18.01
C GLY A 86 8.08 -13.13 19.03
N VAL A 87 8.02 -11.91 18.53
CA VAL A 87 7.64 -10.71 19.28
C VAL A 87 6.47 -10.07 18.55
N MET A 88 5.49 -9.60 19.31
CA MET A 88 4.37 -8.83 18.78
C MET A 88 4.28 -7.49 19.48
N VAL A 89 3.82 -6.48 18.74
CA VAL A 89 3.41 -5.20 19.31
C VAL A 89 2.04 -5.38 19.98
N GLY A 90 1.88 -4.89 21.20
CA GLY A 90 0.64 -4.99 21.94
C GLY A 90 0.80 -5.46 23.38
N ARG A 91 -0.34 -5.72 24.02
CA ARG A 91 -0.41 -6.52 25.24
C ARG A 91 -0.59 -7.99 24.88
N ASN A 92 -0.15 -8.89 25.76
CA ASN A 92 -0.32 -10.32 25.54
C ASN A 92 -1.80 -10.73 25.69
N PRO A 93 -2.48 -11.18 24.62
CA PRO A 93 -3.89 -11.55 24.68
C PRO A 93 -4.14 -12.78 25.59
N PHE A 94 -3.13 -13.66 25.78
CA PHE A 94 -3.23 -14.83 26.66
C PHE A 94 -3.08 -14.49 28.16
N ASN A 95 -2.75 -13.24 28.50
CA ASN A 95 -2.53 -12.82 29.89
C ASN A 95 -3.24 -11.49 30.18
N GLY A 96 -4.57 -11.48 30.03
CA GLY A 96 -5.42 -10.34 30.35
C GLY A 96 -5.57 -9.28 29.25
N GLY A 97 -4.82 -9.39 28.14
CA GLY A 97 -5.01 -8.59 26.94
C GLY A 97 -5.08 -7.08 27.18
N GLY A 98 -6.07 -6.43 26.57
CA GLY A 98 -6.32 -5.00 26.67
C GLY A 98 -5.80 -4.18 25.49
N SER A 99 -6.01 -2.87 25.57
CA SER A 99 -5.74 -1.93 24.47
C SER A 99 -4.36 -1.28 24.59
N VAL A 100 -3.69 -1.13 23.45
CA VAL A 100 -2.54 -0.25 23.28
C VAL A 100 -2.77 0.73 22.15
N SER A 101 -2.15 1.90 22.28
CA SER A 101 -2.01 2.86 21.19
C SER A 101 -0.56 2.89 20.74
N VAL A 102 -0.35 2.70 19.44
CA VAL A 102 0.94 2.73 18.75
C VAL A 102 1.03 4.08 18.06
N PRO A 103 1.87 5.02 18.54
CA PRO A 103 2.05 6.29 17.87
C PRO A 103 2.61 6.05 16.47
N THR A 104 1.92 6.54 15.45
CA THR A 104 2.23 6.26 14.05
C THR A 104 2.57 7.54 13.32
N GLN A 105 3.58 7.49 12.46
CA GLN A 105 3.98 8.62 11.63
C GLN A 105 3.83 8.24 10.16
N ILE A 106 3.12 9.02 9.35
CA ILE A 106 3.09 8.85 7.90
C ILE A 106 4.13 9.80 7.31
N ILE A 107 5.07 9.26 6.55
CA ILE A 107 6.12 10.00 5.87
C ILE A 107 5.93 9.82 4.37
N PRO A 108 5.42 10.83 3.65
CA PRO A 108 5.31 10.77 2.20
C PRO A 108 6.70 10.78 1.57
N LEU A 109 7.00 9.84 0.69
CA LEU A 109 8.24 9.78 -0.07
C LEU A 109 7.98 10.15 -1.53
N ILE A 110 8.63 11.21 -1.99
CA ILE A 110 8.62 11.64 -3.38
C ILE A 110 9.77 10.92 -4.08
N ILE A 111 9.44 9.90 -4.87
CA ILE A 111 10.43 9.06 -5.55
C ILE A 111 10.70 9.62 -6.94
N LYS A 112 11.98 9.80 -7.27
CA LYS A 112 12.41 10.23 -8.60
C LYS A 112 13.33 9.21 -9.22
N THR A 113 12.97 8.73 -10.41
CA THR A 113 13.79 7.81 -11.20
C THR A 113 14.38 8.52 -12.41
N ARG A 114 15.45 7.95 -12.98
CA ARG A 114 16.19 8.50 -14.14
C ARG A 114 16.21 7.56 -15.35
N GLU A 115 15.52 6.44 -15.25
CA GLU A 115 15.28 5.51 -16.36
C GLU A 115 13.79 5.30 -16.58
N VAL A 116 13.42 5.05 -17.84
CA VAL A 116 12.07 4.68 -18.24
C VAL A 116 12.10 3.32 -18.92
N GLY A 117 11.35 2.35 -18.39
CA GLY A 117 11.04 1.07 -19.04
C GLY A 117 10.02 1.27 -20.16
N THR A 118 10.43 1.03 -21.40
CA THR A 118 9.64 1.32 -22.60
C THR A 118 8.91 0.11 -23.16
N LYS A 119 9.43 -1.09 -22.92
CA LYS A 119 8.87 -2.34 -23.42
C LYS A 119 9.32 -3.50 -22.54
N VAL A 120 8.40 -4.40 -22.23
CA VAL A 120 8.69 -5.68 -21.58
C VAL A 120 8.68 -6.78 -22.63
N ASN A 121 9.71 -7.62 -22.64
CA ASN A 121 9.70 -8.84 -23.44
C ASN A 121 8.74 -9.86 -22.80
N SER A 122 7.69 -10.26 -23.53
CA SER A 122 6.66 -11.16 -23.00
C SER A 122 7.15 -12.58 -22.65
N THR A 123 8.32 -12.98 -23.16
CA THR A 123 8.90 -14.30 -22.91
C THR A 123 9.92 -14.26 -21.78
N THR A 124 10.78 -13.24 -21.75
CA THR A 124 11.88 -13.17 -20.78
C THR A 124 11.61 -12.22 -19.61
N ASN A 125 10.53 -11.43 -19.66
CA ASN A 125 10.19 -10.35 -18.71
C ASN A 125 11.25 -9.24 -18.58
N VAL A 126 12.25 -9.24 -19.47
CA VAL A 126 13.28 -8.20 -19.52
C VAL A 126 12.68 -6.90 -20.02
N ILE A 127 12.98 -5.82 -19.29
CA ILE A 127 12.54 -4.46 -19.54
C ILE A 127 13.60 -3.74 -20.38
N THR A 128 13.20 -3.24 -21.56
CA THR A 128 14.01 -2.33 -22.36
C THR A 128 13.92 -0.92 -21.79
N THR A 129 15.04 -0.35 -21.34
CA THR A 129 15.09 0.98 -20.72
C THR A 129 15.67 2.04 -21.66
N LYS A 130 15.37 3.30 -21.36
CA LYS A 130 16.05 4.48 -21.91
C LYS A 130 16.19 5.56 -20.82
N PRO A 131 17.12 6.52 -20.94
CA PRO A 131 17.15 7.67 -20.05
C PRO A 131 15.83 8.43 -20.05
N GLY A 132 15.38 8.86 -18.88
CA GLY A 132 14.18 9.67 -18.72
C GLY A 132 13.82 9.82 -17.26
N GLU A 133 13.41 11.02 -16.86
CA GLU A 133 13.05 11.28 -15.47
C GLU A 133 11.56 11.07 -15.25
N THR A 134 11.19 10.54 -14.09
CA THR A 134 9.80 10.43 -13.64
C THR A 134 9.74 10.70 -12.15
N THR A 135 8.75 11.48 -11.72
CA THR A 135 8.48 11.78 -10.30
C THR A 135 7.18 11.11 -9.89
N PHE A 136 7.23 10.44 -8.75
CA PHE A 136 6.08 9.84 -8.07
C PHE A 136 5.90 10.59 -6.76
N ASP A 137 4.78 11.30 -6.62
CA ASP A 137 4.53 12.19 -5.48
C ASP A 137 3.15 11.87 -4.87
N PRO A 138 3.11 11.22 -3.69
CA PRO A 138 1.85 10.87 -3.04
C PRO A 138 1.06 12.08 -2.51
N THR A 139 1.62 13.29 -2.56
CA THR A 139 1.03 14.50 -1.96
C THR A 139 0.29 15.40 -2.94
N VAL A 140 0.36 15.10 -4.24
CA VAL A 140 -0.33 15.83 -5.31
C VAL A 140 -1.45 14.98 -5.90
N ALA A 141 -2.33 15.62 -6.68
CA ALA A 141 -3.44 14.93 -7.32
C ALA A 141 -2.96 14.02 -8.46
N ASP A 142 -3.36 12.75 -8.41
CA ASP A 142 -3.29 11.79 -9.50
C ASP A 142 -4.55 11.91 -10.37
N THR A 143 -4.49 12.80 -11.36
CA THR A 143 -5.58 12.97 -12.33
C THR A 143 -5.52 11.96 -13.47
N ALA A 144 -4.52 11.06 -13.49
CA ALA A 144 -4.43 10.03 -14.52
C ALA A 144 -5.38 8.88 -14.19
N CYS A 145 -5.43 8.48 -12.92
CA CYS A 145 -6.16 7.28 -12.47
C CYS A 145 -7.26 7.55 -11.48
N LEU A 146 -7.17 8.65 -10.75
CA LEU A 146 -8.16 9.02 -9.76
C LEU A 146 -8.99 10.20 -10.25
N SER A 147 -10.01 10.55 -9.50
CA SER A 147 -10.91 11.64 -9.84
C SER A 147 -11.22 12.50 -8.62
N ALA A 148 -11.18 13.82 -8.81
CA ALA A 148 -11.48 14.78 -7.76
C ALA A 148 -12.87 14.52 -7.14
N PRO A 149 -13.04 14.71 -5.82
CA PRO A 149 -12.04 15.24 -4.87
C PRO A 149 -11.12 14.16 -4.25
N ASN A 150 -11.24 12.91 -4.67
CA ASN A 150 -10.57 11.74 -4.12
C ASN A 150 -9.37 11.35 -4.99
N ASP A 151 -8.47 12.29 -5.23
CA ASP A 151 -7.38 12.16 -6.19
C ASP A 151 -5.98 12.36 -5.59
N VAL A 152 -5.86 12.63 -4.29
CA VAL A 152 -4.55 12.76 -3.62
C VAL A 152 -4.24 11.50 -2.81
N PRO A 153 -3.26 10.67 -3.21
CA PRO A 153 -2.95 9.38 -2.55
C PRO A 153 -2.78 9.48 -1.03
N LEU A 154 -2.01 10.47 -0.55
CA LEU A 154 -1.81 10.71 0.88
C LEU A 154 -3.14 10.94 1.62
N LYS A 155 -4.08 11.69 1.02
CA LYS A 155 -5.39 11.94 1.65
C LYS A 155 -6.21 10.66 1.70
N LEU A 156 -6.17 9.85 0.65
CA LEU A 156 -6.89 8.58 0.59
C LEU A 156 -6.38 7.61 1.66
N VAL A 157 -5.06 7.49 1.82
CA VAL A 157 -4.47 6.69 2.92
C VAL A 157 -4.90 7.23 4.28
N GLN A 158 -4.87 8.54 4.51
CA GLN A 158 -5.30 9.17 5.77
C GLN A 158 -6.80 8.95 6.10
N GLN A 159 -7.61 8.68 5.08
CA GLN A 159 -9.05 8.42 5.19
C GLN A 159 -9.38 6.93 5.19
N SER A 160 -8.41 6.06 4.87
CA SER A 160 -8.65 4.65 4.67
C SER A 160 -8.94 3.92 5.98
N PRO A 161 -9.55 2.71 5.91
CA PRO A 161 -9.77 1.86 7.07
C PRO A 161 -8.48 1.43 7.80
N ILE A 162 -7.30 1.67 7.23
CA ILE A 162 -6.01 1.46 7.90
C ILE A 162 -5.90 2.37 9.13
N LEU A 163 -6.29 3.63 8.98
CA LEU A 163 -6.10 4.68 9.99
C LEU A 163 -7.42 5.15 10.60
N ARG A 164 -8.55 4.94 9.90
CA ARG A 164 -9.89 5.32 10.34
C ARG A 164 -10.72 4.07 10.68
N PRO A 165 -11.59 4.16 11.69
CA PRO A 165 -12.48 3.04 12.00
C PRO A 165 -13.45 2.72 10.86
N ALA A 166 -13.59 1.44 10.56
CA ALA A 166 -14.63 0.87 9.71
C ALA A 166 -15.15 -0.45 10.32
N THR A 167 -16.35 -0.88 9.91
CA THR A 167 -16.90 -2.16 10.36
C THR A 167 -16.30 -3.31 9.54
N PHE A 168 -15.76 -4.32 10.22
CA PHE A 168 -15.18 -5.51 9.59
C PHE A 168 -15.97 -6.77 9.88
N ASP A 169 -16.31 -7.49 8.80
CA ASP A 169 -16.87 -8.83 8.80
C ASP A 169 -15.91 -9.75 8.05
N PHE A 170 -15.34 -10.72 8.77
CA PHE A 170 -14.46 -11.74 8.19
C PHE A 170 -15.19 -13.09 8.18
N GLY A 171 -15.70 -13.46 7.01
CA GLY A 171 -16.33 -14.77 6.80
C GLY A 171 -17.63 -14.99 7.60
N GLY A 172 -18.40 -13.93 7.85
CA GLY A 172 -19.63 -13.95 8.65
C GLY A 172 -19.43 -13.66 10.13
N THR A 173 -18.17 -13.41 10.55
CA THR A 173 -17.84 -12.99 11.91
C THR A 173 -17.61 -11.49 11.93
N ILE A 174 -18.52 -10.76 12.56
CA ILE A 174 -18.34 -9.32 12.80
C ILE A 174 -17.27 -9.15 13.88
N VAL A 175 -16.08 -8.73 13.46
CA VAL A 175 -14.95 -8.48 14.35
C VAL A 175 -15.12 -7.13 15.07
N GLY A 176 -15.87 -6.20 14.49
CA GLY A 176 -16.26 -4.93 15.13
C GLY A 176 -15.94 -3.70 14.27
N THR A 177 -16.07 -2.51 14.87
CA THR A 177 -15.76 -1.22 14.21
C THR A 177 -14.45 -0.66 14.75
N THR A 178 -13.38 -0.75 13.97
CA THR A 178 -12.00 -0.39 14.37
C THR A 178 -11.13 -0.18 13.12
N GLN A 179 -9.81 -0.08 13.26
CA GLN A 179 -8.86 -0.03 12.13
C GLN A 179 -8.63 -1.42 11.53
N TYR A 180 -8.29 -1.53 10.25
CA TYR A 180 -8.10 -2.81 9.55
C TYR A 180 -7.07 -3.70 10.23
N VAL A 181 -5.89 -3.16 10.56
CA VAL A 181 -4.83 -3.91 11.25
C VAL A 181 -5.22 -4.37 12.65
N ASP A 182 -6.02 -3.56 13.35
CA ASP A 182 -6.54 -3.91 14.67
C ASP A 182 -7.57 -5.04 14.55
N ALA A 183 -8.50 -4.95 13.60
CA ALA A 183 -9.47 -6.01 13.33
C ALA A 183 -8.76 -7.31 12.91
N PHE A 184 -7.77 -7.23 12.03
CA PHE A 184 -6.98 -8.39 11.60
C PHE A 184 -6.25 -9.03 12.78
N GLN A 185 -5.56 -8.25 13.61
CA GLN A 185 -4.87 -8.74 14.79
C GLN A 185 -5.85 -9.38 15.78
N ARG A 186 -6.99 -8.75 16.07
CA ARG A 186 -8.04 -9.30 16.95
C ARG A 186 -8.59 -10.61 16.42
N ALA A 187 -8.84 -10.71 15.11
CA ALA A 187 -9.31 -11.93 14.49
C ALA A 187 -8.32 -13.11 14.67
N ASN A 188 -7.01 -12.86 14.69
CA ASN A 188 -6.01 -13.90 14.98
C ASN A 188 -6.12 -14.46 16.42
N PHE A 189 -6.61 -13.65 17.36
CA PHE A 189 -6.75 -14.01 18.78
C PHE A 189 -8.19 -14.18 19.22
N TRP A 190 -9.13 -14.35 18.29
CA TRP A 190 -10.57 -14.36 18.55
C TRP A 190 -11.04 -15.43 19.55
N LYS A 191 -10.23 -16.45 19.87
CA LYS A 191 -10.60 -17.46 20.88
C LYS A 191 -10.07 -17.15 22.28
N VAL A 192 -9.18 -16.17 22.41
CA VAL A 192 -8.43 -15.89 23.64
C VAL A 192 -8.49 -14.43 24.06
N ASP A 193 -8.80 -13.52 23.14
CA ASP A 193 -9.21 -12.18 23.52
C ASP A 193 -10.67 -12.18 24.02
N ASP A 194 -11.07 -11.09 24.65
CA ASP A 194 -12.41 -10.89 25.18
C ASP A 194 -13.37 -10.24 24.17
N HIS A 195 -12.99 -10.27 22.90
CA HIS A 195 -13.65 -9.66 21.75
C HIS A 195 -13.86 -8.15 21.81
N ASN A 196 -13.55 -7.48 22.92
CA ASN A 196 -14.02 -6.11 23.16
C ASN A 196 -12.95 -5.16 23.70
N THR A 197 -11.92 -5.64 24.39
CA THR A 197 -10.91 -4.78 25.02
C THR A 197 -9.52 -4.95 24.42
N TYR A 198 -9.23 -6.10 23.80
CA TYR A 198 -7.96 -6.29 23.10
C TYR A 198 -7.91 -5.43 21.84
N HIS A 199 -6.94 -4.52 21.80
CA HIS A 199 -6.74 -3.61 20.68
C HIS A 199 -5.26 -3.23 20.51
N VAL A 200 -4.82 -3.10 19.27
CA VAL A 200 -3.55 -2.52 18.86
C VAL A 200 -3.84 -1.42 17.84
N LEU A 201 -4.08 -0.20 18.32
CA LEU A 201 -4.54 0.92 17.50
C LEU A 201 -3.36 1.78 17.05
N LEU A 202 -3.31 2.13 15.77
CA LEU A 202 -2.42 3.15 15.23
C LEU A 202 -2.94 4.53 15.66
N SER A 203 -2.41 5.06 16.77
CA SER A 203 -2.83 6.32 17.37
C SER A 203 -1.80 6.84 18.40
N PRO A 204 -1.57 8.17 18.48
CA PRO A 204 -2.01 9.17 17.51
C PRO A 204 -1.28 9.00 16.17
N VAL A 205 -1.93 9.42 15.09
CA VAL A 205 -1.32 9.45 13.74
C VAL A 205 -0.85 10.86 13.44
N GLN A 206 0.42 11.01 13.09
CA GLN A 206 1.02 12.28 12.65
C GLN A 206 1.51 12.14 11.21
N THR A 207 1.27 13.13 10.36
CA THR A 207 1.92 13.20 9.04
C THR A 207 3.12 14.13 9.12
N LEU A 208 4.29 13.64 8.70
CA LEU A 208 5.52 14.43 8.61
C LEU A 208 5.65 15.08 7.22
N ALA A 209 6.62 15.98 7.09
CA ALA A 209 6.92 16.61 5.81
C ALA A 209 7.40 15.57 4.79
N PRO A 210 7.08 15.73 3.49
CA PRO A 210 7.55 14.82 2.45
C PRO A 210 9.07 14.82 2.32
N ILE A 211 9.64 13.67 1.96
CA ILE A 211 11.07 13.52 1.67
C ILE A 211 11.24 13.18 0.20
N VAL A 212 12.12 13.92 -0.49
CA VAL A 212 12.49 13.62 -1.87
C VAL A 212 13.64 12.62 -1.89
N ILE A 213 13.46 11.53 -2.62
CA ILE A 213 14.49 10.50 -2.83
C ILE A 213 14.83 10.45 -4.33
N GLU A 214 16.08 10.78 -4.62
CA GLU A 214 16.67 10.67 -5.96
C GLU A 214 17.24 9.25 -6.12
N VAL A 215 16.50 8.37 -6.79
CA VAL A 215 16.91 6.98 -6.99
C VAL A 215 18.02 6.93 -8.05
N PRO A 216 19.18 6.30 -7.75
CA PRO A 216 20.22 6.12 -8.75
C PRO A 216 19.73 5.32 -9.94
N LYS A 217 20.34 5.57 -11.10
CA LYS A 217 19.96 4.93 -12.36
C LYS A 217 19.96 3.40 -12.29
N ALA A 218 20.90 2.82 -11.56
CA ALA A 218 21.03 1.36 -11.42
C ALA A 218 19.96 0.73 -10.54
N ASP A 219 19.32 1.54 -9.69
CA ASP A 219 18.47 1.08 -8.59
C ASP A 219 17.00 1.49 -8.77
N GLY A 220 16.65 2.22 -9.84
CA GLY A 220 15.25 2.49 -10.14
C GLY A 220 14.93 2.90 -11.58
N LEU A 221 13.74 2.49 -12.03
CA LEU A 221 13.15 2.87 -13.31
C LEU A 221 11.66 3.17 -13.18
N ALA A 222 11.09 3.91 -14.13
CA ALA A 222 9.66 4.07 -14.28
C ALA A 222 9.15 3.27 -15.50
N LEU A 223 8.29 2.29 -15.27
CA LEU A 223 7.61 1.57 -16.34
C LEU A 223 6.57 2.48 -17.01
N SER A 224 6.74 2.71 -18.31
CA SER A 224 5.79 3.50 -19.10
C SER A 224 4.45 2.77 -19.25
N THR A 225 3.36 3.52 -19.36
CA THR A 225 1.98 2.99 -19.46
C THR A 225 1.75 2.04 -20.63
N SER A 226 2.59 2.08 -21.67
CA SER A 226 2.53 1.19 -22.83
C SER A 226 3.51 0.01 -22.77
N ALA A 227 4.35 -0.10 -21.73
CA ALA A 227 5.47 -1.04 -21.71
C ALA A 227 5.02 -2.51 -21.74
N LEU A 228 3.83 -2.80 -21.24
CA LEU A 228 3.23 -4.15 -21.21
C LEU A 228 2.36 -4.45 -22.44
N GLY A 229 2.42 -3.61 -23.48
CA GLY A 229 1.55 -3.72 -24.64
C GLY A 229 0.13 -3.22 -24.39
N PRO A 230 -0.75 -3.26 -25.40
CA PRO A 230 -2.11 -2.75 -25.32
C PRO A 230 -3.06 -3.65 -24.49
N PRO A 231 -4.09 -3.08 -23.83
CA PRO A 231 -4.28 -1.63 -23.61
C PRO A 231 -3.18 -1.01 -22.74
N SER A 232 -2.93 0.30 -22.83
CA SER A 232 -2.05 0.94 -21.86
C SER A 232 -2.65 0.89 -20.46
N PHE A 233 -1.80 0.79 -19.44
CA PHE A 233 -2.22 0.94 -18.04
C PHE A 233 -2.28 2.41 -17.62
N CYS A 234 -2.86 2.68 -16.46
CA CYS A 234 -3.45 3.97 -16.19
C CYS A 234 -2.40 5.07 -15.90
N ALA A 235 -1.47 4.79 -14.99
CA ALA A 235 -0.36 5.66 -14.64
C ALA A 235 0.97 4.91 -14.76
N ARG A 236 2.09 5.63 -14.83
CA ARG A 236 3.42 5.00 -14.78
C ARG A 236 3.60 4.28 -13.45
N MET A 237 4.42 3.24 -13.42
CA MET A 237 4.78 2.50 -12.20
C MET A 237 6.28 2.58 -11.97
N GLY A 238 6.73 3.06 -10.81
CA GLY A 238 8.11 3.00 -10.39
C GLY A 238 8.49 1.59 -9.95
N ILE A 239 9.68 1.15 -10.31
CA ILE A 239 10.30 -0.09 -9.83
C ILE A 239 11.63 0.30 -9.21
N VAL A 240 11.80 0.01 -7.92
CA VAL A 240 13.00 0.35 -7.14
C VAL A 240 13.62 -0.91 -6.56
N ASP A 241 14.95 -1.00 -6.56
CA ASP A 241 15.67 -2.09 -5.91
C ASP A 241 15.40 -2.10 -4.40
N ILE A 242 14.88 -3.21 -3.89
CA ILE A 242 14.47 -3.32 -2.49
C ILE A 242 15.65 -3.23 -1.52
N ASN A 243 16.81 -3.77 -1.89
CA ASN A 243 17.98 -3.80 -1.01
C ASN A 243 18.62 -2.41 -0.90
N TRP A 244 18.72 -1.69 -2.03
CA TRP A 244 19.16 -0.30 -2.04
C TRP A 244 18.21 0.58 -1.23
N PHE A 245 16.90 0.43 -1.44
CA PHE A 245 15.90 1.24 -0.75
C PHE A 245 15.90 0.98 0.77
N ASP A 246 15.94 -0.28 1.20
CA ASP A 246 16.00 -0.65 2.62
C ASP A 246 17.26 -0.08 3.28
N ALA A 247 18.42 -0.23 2.63
CA ALA A 247 19.68 0.33 3.12
C ALA A 247 19.67 1.86 3.17
N TYR A 248 18.98 2.53 2.22
CA TYR A 248 18.83 3.98 2.21
C TYR A 248 17.91 4.46 3.33
N LEU A 249 16.82 3.75 3.60
CA LEU A 249 15.96 4.04 4.75
C LEU A 249 16.72 3.92 6.06
N ASP A 250 17.46 2.82 6.21
CA ASP A 250 18.24 2.50 7.41
C ASP A 250 19.35 3.53 7.67
N SER A 251 20.20 3.79 6.67
CA SER A 251 21.40 4.61 6.84
C SER A 251 21.18 6.11 6.71
N THR A 252 20.09 6.54 6.07
CA THR A 252 19.89 7.95 5.69
C THR A 252 18.56 8.52 6.17
N VAL A 253 17.44 7.92 5.77
CA VAL A 253 16.11 8.54 5.99
C VAL A 253 15.69 8.48 7.45
N ILE A 254 15.74 7.29 8.08
CA ILE A 254 15.33 7.12 9.48
C ILE A 254 16.22 7.96 10.42
N PRO A 255 17.56 7.96 10.29
CA PRO A 255 18.41 8.84 11.10
C PRO A 255 18.09 10.33 10.94
N ALA A 256 17.83 10.81 9.72
CA ALA A 256 17.47 12.20 9.47
C ALA A 256 16.13 12.61 10.12
N LEU A 257 15.22 11.65 10.28
CA LEU A 257 13.91 11.85 10.91
C LEU A 257 13.95 11.80 12.45
N ALA A 258 15.08 11.42 13.06
CA ALA A 258 15.21 11.38 14.51
C ALA A 258 14.92 12.76 15.15
N ALA A 259 15.37 13.85 14.51
CA ALA A 259 15.09 15.21 14.96
C ALA A 259 13.59 15.59 14.84
N GLN A 260 12.83 14.89 14.00
CA GLN A 260 11.37 15.02 13.88
C GLN A 260 10.63 14.01 14.79
N GLY A 261 11.37 13.33 15.66
CA GLY A 261 10.86 12.44 16.68
C GLY A 261 10.54 11.03 16.21
N VAL A 262 11.02 10.58 15.04
CA VAL A 262 11.06 9.15 14.71
C VAL A 262 12.03 8.47 15.67
N ASN A 263 11.56 7.45 16.39
CA ASN A 263 12.34 6.71 17.38
C ASN A 263 11.63 5.37 17.71
N PRO A 264 12.30 4.43 18.40
CA PRO A 264 11.79 3.08 18.67
C PRO A 264 10.43 2.98 19.41
N SER A 265 9.92 4.07 19.98
CA SER A 265 8.55 4.14 20.55
C SER A 265 7.45 4.50 19.56
N LYS A 266 7.78 4.68 18.27
CA LYS A 266 6.84 5.05 17.21
C LYS A 266 6.98 4.15 15.99
N PHE A 267 5.91 4.06 15.22
CA PHE A 267 5.86 3.29 13.98
C PHE A 267 5.78 4.22 12.76
N PRO A 268 6.91 4.50 12.08
CA PRO A 268 6.92 5.22 10.82
C PRO A 268 6.45 4.34 9.65
N ILE A 269 5.48 4.87 8.90
CA ILE A 269 4.97 4.35 7.63
C ILE A 269 5.50 5.26 6.53
N PHE A 270 6.29 4.71 5.61
CA PHE A 270 6.83 5.39 4.45
C PHE A 270 5.89 5.19 3.26
N LEU A 271 5.11 6.23 2.93
CA LEU A 271 4.12 6.18 1.87
C LEU A 271 4.75 6.55 0.52
N VAL A 272 4.69 5.64 -0.45
CA VAL A 272 4.98 5.90 -1.86
C VAL A 272 3.69 5.82 -2.69
N HIS A 273 3.72 6.28 -3.94
CA HIS A 273 2.57 6.26 -4.86
C HIS A 273 2.99 5.68 -6.21
N ASN A 274 2.34 4.60 -6.63
CA ASN A 274 2.66 3.86 -7.84
C ASN A 274 4.14 3.44 -7.91
N VAL A 275 4.74 3.09 -6.77
CA VAL A 275 6.13 2.62 -6.71
C VAL A 275 6.16 1.27 -6.00
N VAL A 276 6.62 0.26 -6.73
CA VAL A 276 6.86 -1.07 -6.21
C VAL A 276 8.35 -1.34 -6.04
N TRP A 277 8.66 -2.33 -5.22
CA TRP A 277 10.02 -2.82 -5.05
C TRP A 277 10.24 -4.12 -5.82
N ALA A 278 11.47 -4.35 -6.24
CA ALA A 278 11.91 -5.58 -6.88
C ALA A 278 13.27 -6.01 -6.33
N ALA A 279 13.58 -7.30 -6.42
CA ALA A 279 14.94 -7.76 -6.26
C ALA A 279 15.76 -7.43 -7.52
N ALA A 280 17.08 -7.31 -7.37
CA ALA A 280 17.96 -7.11 -8.51
C ALA A 280 17.95 -8.33 -9.46
N PRO A 281 17.96 -8.12 -10.80
CA PRO A 281 17.97 -6.83 -11.48
C PRO A 281 16.57 -6.21 -11.63
N ILE A 282 16.43 -4.91 -11.34
CA ILE A 282 15.18 -4.15 -11.53
C ILE A 282 14.66 -4.10 -12.98
N THR A 283 15.47 -4.52 -13.94
CA THR A 283 15.14 -4.60 -15.37
C THR A 283 14.50 -5.94 -15.75
N ASN A 284 14.07 -6.75 -14.77
CA ASN A 284 13.33 -7.98 -15.01
C ASN A 284 12.09 -8.08 -14.11
N LEU A 285 10.90 -8.22 -14.71
CA LEU A 285 9.66 -8.31 -13.94
C LEU A 285 9.47 -9.65 -13.21
N LEU A 286 10.33 -10.66 -13.43
CA LEU A 286 10.31 -11.88 -12.62
C LEU A 286 10.69 -11.63 -11.16
N ASP A 287 11.51 -10.60 -10.91
CA ASP A 287 12.01 -10.22 -9.59
C ASP A 287 11.11 -9.18 -8.91
N CYS A 288 9.97 -8.86 -9.54
CA CYS A 288 8.96 -7.89 -9.13
C CYS A 288 7.63 -8.63 -8.85
N CYS A 289 6.69 -8.11 -8.06
CA CYS A 289 6.64 -6.78 -7.47
C CYS A 289 6.22 -6.87 -5.99
N TYR A 290 7.06 -6.34 -5.11
CA TYR A 290 6.71 -6.14 -3.70
C TYR A 290 6.00 -4.79 -3.58
N LEU A 291 4.76 -4.78 -3.11
CA LEU A 291 3.98 -3.53 -3.01
C LEU A 291 4.11 -2.86 -1.64
N GLY A 292 4.70 -3.57 -0.68
CA GLY A 292 4.96 -3.08 0.67
C GLY A 292 5.71 -4.12 1.48
N TYR A 293 6.29 -3.67 2.58
CA TYR A 293 6.99 -4.55 3.50
C TYR A 293 7.10 -3.96 4.91
N HIS A 294 7.58 -4.80 5.84
CA HIS A 294 7.97 -4.38 7.18
C HIS A 294 9.44 -4.65 7.41
N GLY A 295 10.09 -3.70 8.08
CA GLY A 295 11.50 -3.75 8.38
C GLY A 295 11.80 -3.30 9.80
N TYR A 296 13.08 -3.41 10.14
CA TYR A 296 13.60 -2.87 11.38
C TYR A 296 15.03 -2.36 11.21
N THR A 297 15.45 -1.49 12.12
CA THR A 297 16.82 -0.98 12.25
C THR A 297 17.17 -0.68 13.71
N GLY A 298 18.46 -0.60 14.00
CA GLY A 298 18.99 -0.01 15.23
C GLY A 298 18.78 -0.86 16.48
N LEU A 299 19.37 -0.36 17.56
CA LEU A 299 19.19 -0.87 18.93
C LEU A 299 19.00 0.32 19.88
N PRO A 300 17.88 0.42 20.62
CA PRO A 300 16.73 -0.50 20.61
C PRO A 300 16.02 -0.52 19.24
N ILE A 301 15.35 -1.64 18.92
CA ILE A 301 14.78 -1.88 17.59
C ILE A 301 13.73 -0.80 17.23
N GLN A 302 13.97 -0.10 16.12
CA GLN A 302 13.01 0.73 15.40
C GLN A 302 12.35 -0.11 14.31
N THR A 303 11.06 -0.41 14.43
CA THR A 303 10.26 -0.99 13.33
C THR A 303 9.80 0.09 12.36
N TYR A 304 9.57 -0.26 11.09
CA TYR A 304 9.03 0.65 10.08
C TYR A 304 8.34 -0.12 8.96
N SER A 305 7.56 0.57 8.14
CA SER A 305 6.86 -0.04 7.01
C SER A 305 6.80 0.86 5.79
N PRO A 306 7.40 0.47 4.66
CA PRO A 306 7.10 1.09 3.38
C PRO A 306 5.83 0.51 2.77
N LEU A 307 4.96 1.40 2.29
CA LEU A 307 3.65 1.09 1.75
C LEU A 307 3.43 1.86 0.45
N ASP A 308 3.00 1.15 -0.60
CA ASP A 308 2.58 1.74 -1.87
C ASP A 308 1.08 2.03 -1.86
N PHE A 309 0.71 3.22 -2.34
CA PHE A 309 -0.64 3.47 -2.84
C PHE A 309 -0.63 3.21 -4.35
N ASP A 310 -1.21 2.09 -4.79
CA ASP A 310 -1.29 1.76 -6.22
C ASP A 310 -2.63 2.23 -6.81
N SER A 311 -2.53 3.10 -7.81
CA SER A 311 -3.62 3.51 -8.70
C SER A 311 -3.38 3.06 -10.15
N THR A 312 -2.32 2.29 -10.44
CA THR A 312 -1.96 1.94 -11.82
C THR A 312 -2.94 0.99 -12.49
N GLY A 313 -3.67 0.20 -11.69
CA GLY A 313 -4.56 -0.87 -12.17
C GLY A 313 -3.79 -2.08 -12.72
N LEU A 314 -2.54 -2.26 -12.30
CA LEU A 314 -1.69 -3.39 -12.75
C LEU A 314 -1.86 -4.65 -11.90
N PHE A 315 -2.34 -4.52 -10.68
CA PHE A 315 -2.44 -5.60 -9.70
C PHE A 315 -3.89 -6.07 -9.51
N PRO A 316 -4.12 -7.25 -8.92
CA PRO A 316 -5.47 -7.75 -8.68
C PRO A 316 -6.30 -6.81 -7.80
N SER A 317 -7.61 -6.75 -8.04
CA SER A 317 -8.55 -5.87 -7.35
C SER A 317 -8.63 -6.02 -5.82
N ALA A 318 -8.11 -7.11 -5.26
CA ALA A 318 -7.99 -7.29 -3.82
C ALA A 318 -6.80 -6.51 -3.20
N ILE A 319 -5.97 -5.88 -4.02
CA ILE A 319 -4.69 -5.25 -3.66
C ILE A 319 -4.60 -3.82 -4.26
N GLU A 320 -5.67 -3.36 -4.93
CA GLU A 320 -5.80 -1.98 -5.38
C GLU A 320 -5.85 -1.03 -4.16
N ASP A 321 -5.41 0.21 -4.35
CA ASP A 321 -5.35 1.31 -3.37
C ASP A 321 -4.24 1.23 -2.32
N THR A 322 -3.96 0.08 -1.69
CA THR A 322 -2.82 -0.03 -0.75
C THR A 322 -2.14 -1.39 -0.78
N GLY A 323 -0.86 -1.36 -1.16
CA GLY A 323 0.05 -2.46 -1.22
C GLY A 323 0.62 -2.89 0.12
N VAL A 324 -0.15 -3.66 0.89
CA VAL A 324 0.27 -4.45 2.07
C VAL A 324 0.62 -3.67 3.35
N MET A 325 -0.06 -4.08 4.43
CA MET A 325 0.42 -4.13 5.82
C MET A 325 0.49 -5.58 6.27
#